data_AF-A0A534K8R5-F1
#
_entry.id   AF-A0A534K8R5-F1
#
_cell.length_a   1.000
_cell.length_b   1.000
_cell.length_c   1.000
_cell.angle_alpha   90.00
_cell.angle_beta   90.00
_cell.angle_gamma   90.00
#
_symmetry.space_group_name_H-M   'P 1'
#
loop_
_entity.id
_entity.type
_entity.pdbx_description
1 polymer ?
#
loop_
_entity_poly.entity_id
_entity_poly.type
_entity_poly.pdbx_seq_one_letter_code
_entity_poly.pdbx_strand_id
1 'polypeptide(L)'
;MNEEQERIFGLCRSFVESMVQVEAAITTMHEKMSKPERQECLKAVLHWVETSPEIPPNSYTRELAREILGQLSASAFYEDYAGSVDSYIQ
;
A
#
# COMPACT_ATOMS: atom_id res chain seq x y z
N MET A 1 -9.02 17.56 26.26
CA MET A 1 -8.99 16.10 26.32
C MET A 1 -8.08 15.72 27.48
N ASN A 2 -8.16 14.50 28.01
CA ASN A 2 -7.10 14.03 28.92
C ASN A 2 -5.88 13.57 28.11
N GLU A 3 -4.74 13.36 28.78
CA GLU A 3 -3.47 13.01 28.13
C GLU A 3 -3.58 11.75 27.26
N GLU A 4 -4.26 10.71 27.74
CA GLU A 4 -4.43 9.46 26.99
C GLU A 4 -5.30 9.65 25.74
N GLN A 5 -6.36 10.48 25.82
CA GLN A 5 -7.17 10.85 24.67
C GLN A 5 -6.35 11.63 23.65
N GLU A 6 -5.50 12.56 24.08
CA GLU A 6 -4.61 13.33 23.19
C GLU A 6 -3.60 12.43 22.48
N ARG A 7 -3.04 11.47 23.21
CA ARG A 7 -2.13 10.47 22.67
C ARG A 7 -2.80 9.60 21.61
N ILE A 8 -3.97 9.05 21.90
CA ILE A 8 -4.73 8.22 20.94
C ILE A 8 -5.12 9.04 19.71
N PHE A 9 -5.60 10.27 19.90
CA PHE A 9 -5.94 11.15 18.79
C PHE A 9 -4.72 11.45 17.90
N GLY A 10 -3.56 11.70 18.50
CA GLY A 10 -2.30 11.88 17.80
C GLY A 10 -1.93 10.66 16.96
N LEU A 11 -2.01 9.46 17.53
CA LEU A 11 -1.74 8.20 16.81
C LEU A 11 -2.68 8.01 15.61
N CYS A 12 -3.98 8.24 15.79
CA CYS A 12 -4.96 8.12 14.71
C CYS A 12 -4.70 9.14 13.60
N ARG A 13 -4.37 10.39 13.94
CA ARG A 13 -4.01 11.41 12.93
C ARG A 13 -2.76 11.00 12.16
N SER A 14 -1.70 10.60 12.85
CA SER A 14 -0.45 10.18 12.21
C SER A 14 -0.65 8.95 11.32
N PHE A 15 -1.52 8.02 11.72
CA PHE A 15 -1.89 6.87 10.88
C PHE A 15 -2.53 7.32 9.56
N VAL A 16 -3.55 8.19 9.61
CA VAL A 16 -4.23 8.69 8.40
C VAL A 16 -3.29 9.50 7.51
N GLU A 17 -2.47 10.37 8.10
CA GLU A 17 -1.47 11.16 7.35
C GLU A 17 -0.44 10.26 6.67
N SER A 18 -0.02 9.18 7.33
CA SER A 18 0.90 8.20 6.74
C SER A 18 0.24 7.43 5.60
N MET A 19 -1.04 7.07 5.73
CA MET A 19 -1.79 6.40 4.64
C MET A 19 -1.84 7.27 3.38
N VAL A 20 -2.11 8.58 3.52
CA VAL A 20 -2.11 9.51 2.37
C VAL A 20 -0.74 9.56 1.69
N GLN A 21 0.35 9.57 2.45
CA GLN A 21 1.70 9.57 1.90
C GLN A 21 2.02 8.25 1.17
N VAL A 22 1.60 7.11 1.73
CA VAL A 22 1.78 5.79 1.10
C VAL A 22 0.98 5.71 -0.20
N GLU A 23 -0.27 6.15 -0.21
CA GLU A 23 -1.12 6.19 -1.41
C GLU A 23 -0.47 7.05 -2.52
N ALA A 24 -0.03 8.27 -2.18
CA ALA A 24 0.65 9.14 -3.13
C ALA A 24 1.97 8.53 -3.64
N ALA A 25 2.75 7.89 -2.77
CA ALA A 25 3.98 7.24 -3.16
C ALA A 25 3.73 6.07 -4.12
N ILE A 26 2.74 5.22 -3.83
CA ILE A 26 2.39 4.05 -4.64
C ILE A 26 1.84 4.45 -6.01
N THR A 27 0.95 5.45 -6.06
CA THR A 27 0.37 5.94 -7.33
C THR A 27 1.41 6.60 -8.23
N THR A 28 2.35 7.34 -7.66
CA THR A 28 3.41 8.06 -8.42
C THR A 28 4.69 7.25 -8.66
N MET A 29 4.75 5.97 -8.26
CA MET A 29 5.97 5.16 -8.45
C MET A 29 6.41 5.09 -9.91
N HIS A 30 5.46 5.14 -10.85
CA HIS A 30 5.72 5.03 -12.28
C HIS A 30 6.56 6.19 -12.83
N GLU A 31 6.56 7.35 -12.16
CA GLU A 31 7.35 8.52 -12.53
C GLU A 31 8.85 8.33 -12.28
N LYS A 32 9.21 7.44 -11.34
CA LYS A 32 10.57 7.28 -10.81
C LYS A 32 11.13 5.88 -10.96
N MET A 33 10.28 4.89 -11.22
CA MET A 33 10.65 3.47 -11.28
C MET A 33 10.06 2.82 -12.54
N SER A 34 10.88 2.01 -13.20
CA SER A 34 10.43 1.13 -14.27
C SER A 34 9.43 0.08 -13.75
N LYS A 35 8.68 -0.55 -14.65
CA LYS A 35 7.70 -1.58 -14.30
C LYS A 35 8.31 -2.74 -13.47
N PRO A 36 9.49 -3.30 -13.81
CA PRO A 36 10.13 -4.33 -12.98
C PRO A 36 10.49 -3.84 -11.58
N GLU A 37 11.06 -2.63 -11.45
CA GLU A 37 11.43 -2.03 -10.15
C GLU A 37 10.20 -1.82 -9.27
N ARG A 38 9.08 -1.35 -9.85
CA ARG A 38 7.80 -1.22 -9.14
C ARG A 38 7.31 -2.55 -8.60
N GLN A 39 7.33 -3.59 -9.44
CA GLN A 39 6.90 -4.94 -9.04
C GLN A 39 7.77 -5.51 -7.93
N GLU A 40 9.09 -5.31 -8.00
CA GLU A 40 10.02 -5.76 -6.96
C GLU A 40 9.80 -5.01 -5.64
N CYS A 41 9.64 -3.69 -5.70
CA CYS A 41 9.37 -2.87 -4.52
C CYS A 41 8.07 -3.28 -3.81
N LEU A 42 6.97 -3.44 -4.55
CA LEU A 42 5.69 -3.85 -3.97
C LEU A 42 5.74 -5.28 -3.41
N LYS A 43 6.43 -6.21 -4.09
CA LYS A 43 6.68 -7.56 -3.55
C LYS A 43 7.46 -7.52 -2.25
N ALA A 44 8.50 -6.70 -2.15
CA ALA A 44 9.30 -6.56 -0.94
C ALA A 44 8.47 -6.02 0.23
N VAL A 45 7.60 -5.03 -0.02
CA VAL A 45 6.69 -4.48 1.00
C VAL A 45 5.70 -5.54 1.49
N LEU A 46 5.01 -6.24 0.58
CA LEU A 46 4.04 -7.28 0.95
C LEU A 46 4.72 -8.45 1.69
N HIS A 47 5.90 -8.86 1.25
CA HIS A 47 6.67 -9.89 1.92
C HIS A 47 7.09 -9.46 3.34
N TRP A 48 7.50 -8.20 3.51
CA TRP A 48 7.81 -7.67 4.83
C TRP A 48 6.58 -7.68 5.76
N VAL A 49 5.39 -7.30 5.29
CA VAL A 49 4.16 -7.39 6.10
C VAL A 49 3.88 -8.84 6.54
N GLU A 50 4.12 -9.81 5.65
CA GLU A 50 3.90 -11.23 5.92
C GLU A 50 4.94 -11.87 6.84
N THR A 51 6.13 -11.28 6.97
CA THR A 51 7.26 -11.91 7.69
C THR A 51 7.83 -11.08 8.82
N SER A 52 7.45 -9.82 8.95
CA SER A 52 7.95 -8.91 9.98
C SER A 52 7.75 -9.51 11.38
N PRO A 53 8.81 -9.59 12.20
CA PRO A 53 8.72 -10.08 13.57
C PRO A 53 8.10 -9.05 14.51
N GLU A 54 8.04 -7.77 14.13
CA GLU A 54 7.47 -6.69 14.95
C GLU A 54 5.93 -6.74 14.99
N ILE A 55 5.31 -7.36 13.99
CA ILE A 55 3.86 -7.51 13.90
C ILE A 55 3.50 -8.89 14.44
N PRO A 56 2.56 -9.04 15.39
CA PRO A 56 2.18 -10.37 15.85
C PRO A 56 1.64 -11.24 14.70
N PRO A 57 2.01 -12.53 14.65
CA PRO A 57 1.44 -13.46 13.66
C PRO A 57 -0.07 -13.59 13.89
N ASN A 58 -0.85 -13.68 12.81
CA ASN A 58 -2.32 -13.78 12.84
C ASN A 58 -3.04 -12.60 13.54
N SER A 59 -2.41 -11.43 13.63
CA SER A 59 -3.10 -10.24 14.12
C SER A 59 -4.01 -9.64 13.05
N TYR A 60 -5.17 -9.14 13.48
CA TYR A 60 -6.07 -8.37 12.62
C TYR A 60 -5.36 -7.22 11.91
N THR A 61 -4.44 -6.53 12.61
CA THR A 61 -3.63 -5.45 12.04
C THR A 61 -2.78 -5.91 10.86
N ARG A 62 -2.18 -7.11 10.93
CA ARG A 62 -1.40 -7.68 9.82
C ARG A 62 -2.27 -7.94 8.61
N GLU A 63 -3.43 -8.55 8.81
CA GLU A 63 -4.37 -8.86 7.74
C GLU A 63 -4.89 -7.57 7.07
N LEU A 64 -5.27 -6.59 7.88
CA LEU A 64 -5.73 -5.29 7.40
C LEU A 64 -4.63 -4.53 6.64
N ALA A 65 -3.41 -4.51 7.15
CA ALA A 65 -2.28 -3.87 6.47
C ALA A 65 -2.02 -4.52 5.10
N ARG A 66 -2.06 -5.86 5.03
CA ARG A 66 -1.89 -6.60 3.78
C ARG A 66 -2.99 -6.25 2.76
N GLU A 67 -4.24 -6.18 3.22
CA GLU A 67 -5.39 -5.85 2.36
C GLU A 67 -5.26 -4.42 1.80
N ILE A 68 -5.01 -3.43 2.66
CA ILE A 68 -4.87 -2.02 2.24
C ILE A 68 -3.72 -1.87 1.24
N LEU A 69 -2.55 -2.42 1.55
CA LEU A 69 -1.37 -2.33 0.67
C LEU A 69 -1.60 -3.09 -0.64
N GLY A 70 -2.31 -4.23 -0.62
CA GLY A 70 -2.71 -4.96 -1.82
C GLY A 70 -3.63 -4.14 -2.73
N GLN A 71 -4.63 -3.48 -2.15
CA GLN A 71 -5.56 -2.61 -2.89
C GLN A 71 -4.87 -1.40 -3.50
N LEU A 72 -4.00 -0.71 -2.73
CA LEU A 72 -3.19 0.40 -3.24
C LEU A 72 -2.23 -0.05 -4.34
N SER A 73 -1.63 -1.24 -4.20
CA SER A 73 -0.78 -1.80 -5.24
C SER A 73 -1.56 -2.04 -6.53
N ALA A 74 -2.78 -2.58 -6.42
CA ALA A 74 -3.62 -2.84 -7.58
C ALA A 74 -4.01 -1.55 -8.31
N SER A 75 -4.34 -0.47 -7.60
CA SER A 75 -4.69 0.82 -8.21
C SER A 75 -3.53 1.40 -9.04
N ALA A 76 -2.28 1.26 -8.59
CA ALA A 76 -1.11 1.69 -9.35
C ALA A 76 -0.87 0.88 -10.66
N PHE A 77 -1.40 -0.34 -10.76
CA PHE A 77 -1.31 -1.14 -12.00
C PHE A 77 -2.49 -0.94 -12.95
N TYR A 78 -3.64 -0.45 -12.46
CA TYR A 78 -4.78 -0.16 -13.33
C TYR A 78 -4.53 1.05 -14.25
N GLU A 79 -3.70 2.03 -13.85
CA GLU A 79 -3.25 3.10 -14.76
C GLU A 79 -2.40 2.57 -15.93
N ASP A 80 -1.60 1.51 -15.70
CA ASP A 80 -0.85 0.81 -16.75
C ASP A 80 -1.73 -0.12 -17.60
N TYR A 81 -2.95 -0.44 -17.15
CA TYR A 81 -3.93 -1.21 -17.91
C TYR A 81 -4.69 -0.28 -18.88
N ALA A 82 -3.96 0.47 -19.69
CA ALA A 82 -4.48 0.92 -20.98
C ALA A 82 -4.83 -0.37 -21.73
N GLY A 83 -6.14 -0.66 -21.80
CA GLY A 83 -6.67 -1.95 -22.24
C GLY A 83 -5.85 -2.51 -23.38
N SER A 84 -5.43 -3.78 -23.25
CA SER A 84 -4.96 -4.51 -24.41
C SER A 84 -6.00 -4.28 -25.50
N VAL A 85 -5.64 -3.53 -26.54
CA VAL A 85 -6.38 -3.56 -27.80
C VAL A 85 -6.29 -5.00 -28.22
N ASP A 86 -7.31 -5.76 -27.83
CA ASP A 86 -7.47 -7.14 -28.17
C ASP A 86 -7.57 -7.15 -29.69
N SER A 87 -6.48 -7.56 -30.35
CA SER A 87 -6.39 -7.60 -31.81
C SER A 87 -7.36 -8.61 -32.43
N TYR A 88 -8.15 -9.31 -31.60
CA TYR A 88 -9.22 -10.22 -31.99
C TYR A 88 -10.63 -9.62 -32.01
N ILE A 89 -10.83 -8.35 -31.61
CA ILE A 89 -12.11 -7.65 -31.78
C ILE A 89 -11.96 -6.65 -32.92
N GLN A 90 -12.17 -7.13 -34.15
CA GLN A 90 -12.47 -6.30 -35.33
C GLN A 90 -13.95 -6.35 -35.66
#